data_AF-A0AAW7G7E0-F1
#
_entry.id   AF-A0AAW7G7E0-F1
#
_cell.length_a   1.000
_cell.length_b   1.000
_cell.length_c   1.000
_cell.angle_alpha   90.00
_cell.angle_beta   90.00
_cell.angle_gamma   90.00
#
_symmetry.space_group_name_H-M   'P 1'
#
loop_
_entity.id
_entity.type
_entity.pdbx_description
1 polymer ?
#
loop_
_entity_poly.entity_id
_entity_poly.type
_entity_poly.pdbx_seq_one_letter_code
_entity_poly.pdbx_strand_id
1 'polypeptide(L)'
;MTNSALQATCTPFEHCLGIIRQASIEILLLLGVHVTEGKDPRWFLEQLDQARLNLGGWGAVARRLQMNDAQLSQFTLRLRHLQQSVPQYENGQDVSENQLISALRFVASLEQLRQQQPILKYQTEITPVEPDAQMRAQRQLRAIELTLKSLIARVWPDQHPLNSFLKQHFGGERLRRWLKLGEGRDALDGMMFSELALMVVDKKLFVRHFTQIFNDTSVLMSFVEPRITLRMFLDDCRLARNCVIAQQPLTSVQLLLLDYQYRQITHPVQRAFEERRTRINPASYLESDESMVRQFWETAKQKDEQVGGDKHEIADSIDPPEKRAKRSAEEREQLISGMLWVAVGVMVLAISLGAFWLFTSPAPQASSGQSVEIVQEEPRRDAPSAREAVTRMGITWDAFNMRAAIDRNDTRVTSLFLQGGMDWKLAWTEQAFSAGNTEVLRLLLRYPSQMDESKPCRQFMTTLSHAMSNGASLTSLHKSYLQSFCSVPAVVARQQYDLEQAELRVRAQPSPENKKWQKIHAELYDAIN
;
A
#
# COMPACT_ATOMS: atom_id res chain seq x y z
N MET A 1 26.45 -30.14 15.84
CA MET A 1 26.24 -28.71 15.51
C MET A 1 24.85 -28.39 14.97
N THR A 2 24.11 -29.34 14.38
CA THR A 2 22.73 -29.13 13.90
C THR A 2 21.71 -28.87 15.01
N ASN A 3 21.67 -29.71 16.06
CA ASN A 3 20.65 -29.60 17.12
C ASN A 3 20.61 -28.24 17.84
N SER A 4 21.76 -27.59 18.04
CA SER A 4 21.84 -26.29 18.71
C SER A 4 21.27 -25.14 17.88
N ALA A 5 21.43 -25.17 16.54
CA ALA A 5 20.88 -24.14 15.65
C ALA A 5 19.35 -24.28 15.49
N LEU A 6 18.85 -25.52 15.47
CA LEU A 6 17.41 -25.81 15.49
C LEU A 6 16.77 -25.33 16.80
N GLN A 7 17.34 -25.69 17.96
CA GLN A 7 16.85 -25.25 19.27
C GLN A 7 16.83 -23.71 19.42
N ALA A 8 17.81 -23.01 18.84
CA ALA A 8 17.87 -21.56 18.85
C ALA A 8 16.73 -20.88 18.07
N THR A 9 16.09 -21.57 17.11
CA THR A 9 14.99 -21.03 16.29
C THR A 9 13.62 -21.53 16.77
N CYS A 10 13.51 -22.80 17.20
CA CYS A 10 12.24 -23.35 17.68
C CYS A 10 11.80 -22.73 19.02
N THR A 11 12.71 -22.54 19.99
CA THR A 11 12.34 -22.04 21.33
C THR A 11 11.73 -20.63 21.32
N PRO A 12 12.30 -19.65 20.57
CA PRO A 12 11.65 -18.34 20.44
C PRO A 12 10.35 -18.37 19.63
N PHE A 13 10.22 -19.30 18.68
CA PHE A 13 9.01 -19.45 17.87
C PHE A 13 7.84 -20.01 18.68
N GLU A 14 8.06 -21.04 19.49
CA GLU A 14 7.05 -21.59 20.41
C GLU A 14 6.60 -20.52 21.42
N HIS A 15 7.51 -19.70 21.95
CA HIS A 15 7.16 -18.52 22.76
C HIS A 15 6.30 -17.51 21.99
N CYS A 16 6.65 -17.18 20.74
CA CYS A 16 5.82 -16.29 19.93
C CYS A 16 4.39 -16.84 19.76
N LEU A 17 4.25 -18.15 19.46
CA LEU A 17 2.92 -18.77 19.36
C LEU A 17 2.17 -18.76 20.69
N GLY A 18 2.85 -18.95 21.83
CA GLY A 18 2.27 -18.79 23.16
C GLY A 18 1.73 -17.38 23.43
N ILE A 19 2.53 -16.35 23.12
CA ILE A 19 2.12 -14.94 23.21
C ILE A 19 0.91 -14.66 22.31
N ILE A 20 0.91 -15.16 21.08
CA ILE A 20 -0.19 -14.98 20.12
C ILE A 20 -1.48 -15.67 20.62
N ARG A 21 -1.38 -16.88 21.18
CA ARG A 21 -2.51 -17.57 21.82
C ARG A 21 -3.10 -16.75 22.96
N GLN A 22 -2.27 -16.29 23.90
CA GLN A 22 -2.74 -15.48 25.02
C GLN A 22 -3.38 -14.16 24.55
N ALA A 23 -2.72 -13.44 23.64
CA ALA A 23 -3.23 -12.18 23.11
C ALA A 23 -4.56 -12.36 22.35
N SER A 24 -4.72 -13.46 21.62
CA SER A 24 -5.97 -13.75 20.89
C SER A 24 -7.18 -13.85 21.82
N ILE A 25 -7.04 -14.44 23.02
CA ILE A 25 -8.12 -14.54 24.01
C ILE A 25 -8.57 -13.15 24.47
N GLU A 26 -7.63 -12.31 24.86
CA GLU A 26 -7.91 -10.96 25.38
C GLU A 26 -8.50 -10.03 24.30
N ILE A 27 -7.97 -10.12 23.07
CA ILE A 27 -8.47 -9.36 21.91
C ILE A 27 -9.90 -9.79 21.54
N LEU A 28 -10.17 -11.11 21.49
CA LEU A 28 -11.50 -11.62 21.17
C LEU A 28 -12.52 -11.26 22.26
N LEU A 29 -12.13 -11.35 23.54
CA LEU A 29 -12.96 -10.92 24.67
C LEU A 29 -13.36 -9.43 24.56
N LEU A 30 -12.40 -8.55 24.24
CA LEU A 30 -12.66 -7.12 23.99
C LEU A 30 -13.61 -6.89 22.81
N LEU A 31 -13.56 -7.75 21.79
CA LEU A 31 -14.49 -7.76 20.67
C LEU A 31 -15.84 -8.43 20.99
N GLY A 32 -16.03 -8.97 22.19
CA GLY A 32 -17.27 -9.63 22.65
C GLY A 32 -17.37 -11.11 22.30
N VAL A 33 -16.31 -11.70 21.74
CA VAL A 33 -16.24 -13.13 21.42
C VAL A 33 -15.59 -13.86 22.59
N HIS A 34 -16.37 -14.68 23.28
CA HIS A 34 -15.92 -15.39 24.48
C HIS A 34 -15.29 -16.73 24.09
N VAL A 35 -14.00 -16.89 24.39
CA VAL A 35 -13.20 -18.09 24.09
C VAL A 35 -12.47 -18.55 25.34
N THR A 36 -12.37 -19.86 25.55
CA THR A 36 -11.70 -20.45 26.72
C THR A 36 -10.21 -20.72 26.51
N GLU A 37 -9.77 -20.81 25.25
CA GLU A 37 -8.41 -21.17 24.85
C GLU A 37 -8.08 -20.53 23.49
N GLY A 38 -6.86 -20.01 23.35
CA GLY A 38 -6.33 -19.49 22.10
C GLY A 38 -5.60 -20.58 21.32
N LYS A 39 -5.81 -20.65 19.99
CA LYS A 39 -5.29 -21.74 19.13
C LYS A 39 -4.26 -21.24 18.12
N ASP A 40 -4.26 -21.79 16.91
CA ASP A 40 -3.31 -21.42 15.86
C ASP A 40 -3.66 -20.04 15.22
N PRO A 41 -2.74 -19.44 14.43
CA PRO A 41 -3.00 -18.16 13.77
C PRO A 41 -4.19 -18.19 12.80
N ARG A 42 -4.50 -19.37 12.25
CA ARG A 42 -5.66 -19.59 11.40
C ARG A 42 -6.97 -19.41 12.19
N TRP A 43 -7.11 -20.12 13.30
CA TRP A 43 -8.27 -19.98 14.19
C TRP A 43 -8.44 -18.55 14.69
N PHE A 44 -7.35 -17.84 15.02
CA PHE A 44 -7.45 -16.45 15.44
C PHE A 44 -8.02 -15.56 14.32
N LEU A 45 -7.58 -15.77 13.07
CA LEU A 45 -8.13 -15.05 11.92
C LEU A 45 -9.63 -15.37 11.70
N GLU A 46 -10.03 -16.64 11.79
CA GLU A 46 -11.43 -17.08 11.69
C GLU A 46 -12.31 -16.45 12.79
N GLN A 47 -11.79 -16.35 14.04
CA GLN A 47 -12.50 -15.70 15.15
C GLN A 47 -12.57 -14.17 15.02
N LEU A 48 -11.56 -13.51 14.43
CA LEU A 48 -11.63 -12.08 14.11
C LEU A 48 -12.66 -11.79 13.01
N ASP A 49 -12.80 -12.66 12.02
CA ASP A 49 -13.87 -12.57 11.02
C ASP A 49 -15.25 -12.80 11.62
N GLN A 50 -15.39 -13.74 12.58
CA GLN A 50 -16.62 -13.90 13.36
C GLN A 50 -16.95 -12.65 14.20
N ALA A 51 -15.95 -12.07 14.87
CA ALA A 51 -16.10 -10.81 15.61
C ALA A 51 -16.54 -9.67 14.68
N ARG A 52 -15.96 -9.55 13.49
CA ARG A 52 -16.37 -8.58 12.46
C ARG A 52 -17.84 -8.73 12.07
N LEU A 53 -18.31 -9.95 11.84
CA LEU A 53 -19.70 -10.22 11.49
C LEU A 53 -20.64 -9.81 12.64
N ASN A 54 -20.33 -10.22 13.88
CA ASN A 54 -21.10 -9.88 15.08
C ASN A 54 -21.18 -8.37 15.34
N LEU A 55 -20.13 -7.62 14.99
CA LEU A 55 -20.02 -6.17 15.21
C LEU A 55 -20.50 -5.32 14.02
N GLY A 56 -20.97 -5.95 12.93
CA GLY A 56 -21.48 -5.24 11.75
C GLY A 56 -20.39 -4.63 10.84
N GLY A 57 -19.14 -5.08 10.93
CA GLY A 57 -18.07 -4.71 10.00
C GLY A 57 -16.74 -4.27 10.64
N TRP A 58 -15.70 -4.11 9.79
CA TRP A 58 -14.35 -3.80 10.25
C TRP A 58 -14.25 -2.46 11.00
N GLY A 59 -15.03 -1.44 10.63
CA GLY A 59 -15.04 -0.15 11.34
C GLY A 59 -15.56 -0.22 12.78
N ALA A 60 -16.25 -1.29 13.19
CA ALA A 60 -16.61 -1.54 14.58
C ALA A 60 -15.49 -2.27 15.33
N VAL A 61 -14.79 -3.20 14.67
CA VAL A 61 -13.56 -3.84 15.18
C VAL A 61 -12.47 -2.79 15.42
N ALA A 62 -12.19 -1.94 14.42
CA ALA A 62 -11.22 -0.85 14.46
C ALA A 62 -11.41 0.04 15.70
N ARG A 63 -12.64 0.53 15.92
CA ARG A 63 -12.99 1.37 17.07
C ARG A 63 -12.77 0.67 18.42
N ARG A 64 -13.07 -0.64 18.54
CA ARG A 64 -12.82 -1.39 19.79
C ARG A 64 -11.33 -1.64 20.04
N LEU A 65 -10.53 -1.83 18.99
CA LEU A 65 -9.08 -2.01 19.08
C LEU A 65 -8.30 -0.68 19.12
N GLN A 66 -8.97 0.47 19.04
CA GLN A 66 -8.38 1.81 18.91
C GLN A 66 -7.42 1.97 17.71
N MET A 67 -7.67 1.20 16.64
CA MET A 67 -6.92 1.25 15.39
C MET A 67 -7.66 2.10 14.35
N ASN A 68 -6.90 2.80 13.50
CA ASN A 68 -7.44 3.34 12.24
C ASN A 68 -7.49 2.26 11.15
N ASP A 69 -8.15 2.56 10.02
CA ASP A 69 -8.38 1.58 8.95
C ASP A 69 -7.06 1.03 8.34
N ALA A 70 -6.01 1.85 8.27
CA ALA A 70 -4.69 1.42 7.79
C ALA A 70 -4.02 0.46 8.78
N GLN A 71 -4.03 0.78 10.08
CA GLN A 71 -3.49 -0.06 11.14
C GLN A 71 -4.20 -1.41 11.24
N LEU A 72 -5.55 -1.43 11.15
CA LEU A 72 -6.31 -2.67 11.14
C LEU A 72 -6.04 -3.51 9.87
N SER A 73 -5.90 -2.86 8.71
CA SER A 73 -5.55 -3.52 7.45
C SER A 73 -4.16 -4.16 7.52
N GLN A 74 -3.17 -3.47 8.10
CA GLN A 74 -1.83 -3.99 8.32
C GLN A 74 -1.82 -5.13 9.35
N PHE A 75 -2.55 -4.99 10.46
CA PHE A 75 -2.67 -6.02 11.49
C PHE A 75 -3.23 -7.33 10.93
N THR A 76 -4.35 -7.24 10.19
CA THR A 76 -4.98 -8.41 9.54
C THR A 76 -4.13 -8.98 8.41
N LEU A 77 -3.38 -8.15 7.67
CA LEU A 77 -2.42 -8.62 6.66
C LEU A 77 -1.25 -9.39 7.29
N ARG A 78 -0.67 -8.88 8.39
CA ARG A 78 0.41 -9.56 9.13
C ARG A 78 -0.06 -10.88 9.75
N LEU A 79 -1.28 -10.93 10.30
CA LEU A 79 -1.89 -12.19 10.76
C LEU A 79 -2.10 -13.19 9.61
N ARG A 80 -2.58 -12.73 8.45
CA ARG A 80 -2.74 -13.60 7.27
C ARG A 80 -1.40 -14.13 6.75
N HIS A 81 -0.35 -13.31 6.74
CA HIS A 81 1.00 -13.75 6.39
C HIS A 81 1.54 -14.80 7.37
N LEU A 82 1.34 -14.59 8.67
CA LEU A 82 1.66 -15.58 9.69
C LEU A 82 0.90 -16.90 9.48
N GLN A 83 -0.41 -16.83 9.22
CA GLN A 83 -1.25 -18.00 8.93
C GLN A 83 -0.79 -18.77 7.67
N GLN A 84 -0.28 -18.08 6.66
CA GLN A 84 0.30 -18.70 5.46
C GLN A 84 1.67 -19.33 5.74
N SER A 85 2.49 -18.72 6.60
CA SER A 85 3.79 -19.23 7.01
C SER A 85 3.67 -20.42 7.99
N VAL A 86 2.62 -20.43 8.81
CA VAL A 86 2.37 -21.40 9.89
C VAL A 86 0.95 -21.96 9.75
N PRO A 87 0.70 -22.81 8.73
CA PRO A 87 -0.64 -23.33 8.45
C PRO A 87 -1.11 -24.35 9.50
N GLN A 88 -0.20 -25.20 9.98
CA GLN A 88 -0.36 -26.14 11.09
C GLN A 88 1.03 -26.30 11.72
N TYR A 89 1.14 -26.21 13.05
CA TYR A 89 2.39 -26.45 13.78
C TYR A 89 2.11 -27.33 15.00
N GLU A 90 2.89 -28.40 15.13
CA GLU A 90 2.92 -29.25 16.32
C GLU A 90 4.27 -29.05 17.04
N ASN A 91 4.25 -29.03 18.38
CA ASN A 91 5.43 -28.74 19.18
C ASN A 91 6.59 -29.68 18.82
N GLY A 92 7.80 -29.12 18.68
CA GLY A 92 8.99 -29.88 18.29
C GLY A 92 9.13 -30.17 16.78
N GLN A 93 8.23 -29.70 15.91
CA GLN A 93 8.50 -29.65 14.47
C GLN A 93 9.61 -28.64 14.15
N ASP A 94 10.38 -28.89 13.09
CA ASP A 94 11.45 -27.99 12.61
C ASP A 94 10.88 -26.65 12.17
N VAL A 95 11.46 -25.55 12.67
CA VAL A 95 11.02 -24.18 12.38
C VAL A 95 12.02 -23.49 11.46
N SER A 96 11.54 -22.97 10.33
CA SER A 96 12.34 -22.12 9.44
C SER A 96 12.50 -20.69 9.96
N GLU A 97 13.60 -20.04 9.60
CA GLU A 97 13.86 -18.65 9.99
C GLU A 97 12.73 -17.69 9.54
N ASN A 98 12.15 -17.91 8.36
CA ASN A 98 11.02 -17.12 7.85
C ASN A 98 9.75 -17.28 8.71
N GLN A 99 9.51 -18.46 9.30
CA GLN A 99 8.38 -18.67 10.21
C GLN A 99 8.60 -17.92 11.53
N LEU A 100 9.82 -17.94 12.07
CA LEU A 100 10.17 -17.15 13.26
C LEU A 100 10.05 -15.64 12.99
N ILE A 101 10.58 -15.15 11.87
CA ILE A 101 10.42 -13.73 11.47
C ILE A 101 8.93 -13.38 11.34
N SER A 102 8.11 -14.20 10.68
CA SER A 102 6.66 -13.99 10.57
C SER A 102 5.97 -13.92 11.94
N ALA A 103 6.35 -14.79 12.89
CA ALA A 103 5.80 -14.80 14.24
C ALA A 103 6.22 -13.55 15.03
N LEU A 104 7.51 -13.22 15.04
CA LEU A 104 8.06 -12.02 15.68
C LEU A 104 7.42 -10.73 15.16
N ARG A 105 7.24 -10.60 13.83
CA ARG A 105 6.54 -9.47 13.21
C ARG A 105 5.11 -9.32 13.69
N PHE A 106 4.41 -10.44 13.89
CA PHE A 106 3.05 -10.38 14.41
C PHE A 106 3.02 -10.07 15.92
N VAL A 107 3.96 -10.61 16.72
CA VAL A 107 4.11 -10.23 18.13
C VAL A 107 4.44 -8.73 18.28
N ALA A 108 5.32 -8.16 17.46
CA ALA A 108 5.58 -6.72 17.46
C ALA A 108 4.33 -5.88 17.08
N SER A 109 3.41 -6.46 16.30
CA SER A 109 2.11 -5.84 16.00
C SER A 109 1.14 -5.92 17.19
N LEU A 110 1.22 -6.99 17.99
CA LEU A 110 0.51 -7.12 19.26
C LEU A 110 1.07 -6.15 20.33
N GLU A 111 2.38 -5.86 20.31
CA GLU A 111 2.97 -4.81 21.16
C GLU A 111 2.39 -3.43 20.86
N GLN A 112 2.34 -3.06 19.57
CA GLN A 112 1.73 -1.81 19.11
C GLN A 112 0.24 -1.73 19.47
N LEU A 113 -0.53 -2.81 19.27
CA LEU A 113 -1.94 -2.88 19.67
C LEU A 113 -2.11 -2.68 21.18
N ARG A 114 -1.26 -3.30 22.01
CA ARG A 114 -1.30 -3.15 23.48
C ARG A 114 -0.98 -1.72 23.92
N GLN A 115 -0.06 -1.03 23.24
CA GLN A 115 0.23 0.39 23.48
C GLN A 115 -0.98 1.29 23.16
N GLN A 116 -1.75 0.96 22.10
CA GLN A 116 -2.94 1.69 21.69
C GLN A 116 -4.19 1.35 22.53
N GLN A 117 -4.25 0.15 23.09
CA GLN A 117 -5.39 -0.35 23.86
C GLN A 117 -4.92 -0.93 25.22
N PRO A 118 -4.71 -0.07 26.25
CA PRO A 118 -4.13 -0.46 27.54
C PRO A 118 -4.98 -1.42 28.40
N ILE A 119 -6.20 -1.75 27.96
CA ILE A 119 -7.04 -2.78 28.57
C ILE A 119 -6.44 -4.18 28.36
N LEU A 120 -5.67 -4.37 27.28
CA LEU A 120 -4.95 -5.60 26.97
C LEU A 120 -3.71 -5.74 27.88
N LYS A 121 -3.53 -6.92 28.48
CA LYS A 121 -2.55 -7.19 29.54
C LYS A 121 -1.58 -8.33 29.22
N TYR A 122 -1.76 -9.03 28.10
CA TYR A 122 -0.83 -10.04 27.62
C TYR A 122 0.63 -9.53 27.63
N GLN A 123 1.54 -10.44 27.97
CA GLN A 123 2.98 -10.19 27.96
C GLN A 123 3.56 -10.55 26.59
N THR A 124 4.65 -9.87 26.20
CA THR A 124 5.30 -10.02 24.89
C THR A 124 6.80 -10.28 24.99
N GLU A 125 7.32 -10.44 26.21
CA GLU A 125 8.74 -10.71 26.44
C GLU A 125 9.08 -12.15 26.03
N ILE A 126 10.09 -12.32 25.18
CA ILE A 126 10.51 -13.63 24.65
C ILE A 126 11.79 -14.12 25.33
N THR A 127 12.75 -13.23 25.55
CA THR A 127 14.01 -13.49 26.25
C THR A 127 14.39 -12.29 27.11
N PRO A 128 15.12 -12.50 28.23
CA PRO A 128 15.75 -11.41 28.97
C PRO A 128 16.69 -10.62 28.07
N VAL A 129 16.61 -9.29 28.14
CA VAL A 129 17.45 -8.40 27.32
C VAL A 129 18.89 -8.39 27.86
N GLU A 130 19.85 -8.82 27.05
CA GLU A 130 21.28 -8.72 27.38
C GLU A 130 21.70 -7.23 27.54
N PRO A 131 22.64 -6.90 28.45
CA PRO A 131 23.06 -5.51 28.68
C PRO A 131 23.48 -4.76 27.40
N ASP A 132 24.20 -5.44 26.51
CA ASP A 132 24.71 -4.84 25.27
C ASP A 132 23.74 -4.91 24.08
N ALA A 133 22.55 -5.51 24.24
CA ALA A 133 21.64 -5.77 23.12
C ALA A 133 21.16 -4.49 22.43
N GLN A 134 20.88 -3.43 23.20
CA GLN A 134 20.50 -2.12 22.65
C GLN A 134 21.64 -1.51 21.81
N MET A 135 22.89 -1.64 22.27
CA MET A 135 24.07 -1.15 21.56
C MET A 135 24.35 -1.98 20.28
N ARG A 136 24.12 -3.29 20.34
CA ARG A 136 24.20 -4.21 19.19
C ARG A 136 23.17 -3.84 18.12
N ALA A 137 21.92 -3.60 18.52
CA ALA A 137 20.85 -3.16 17.62
C ALA A 137 21.14 -1.80 16.96
N GLN A 138 21.66 -0.84 17.73
CA GLN A 138 22.11 0.45 17.22
C GLN A 138 23.23 0.31 16.17
N ARG A 139 24.17 -0.62 16.37
CA ARG A 139 25.21 -0.96 15.36
C ARG A 139 24.59 -1.59 14.11
N GLN A 140 23.68 -2.55 14.26
CA GLN A 140 23.01 -3.24 13.14
C GLN A 140 22.21 -2.26 12.27
N LEU A 141 21.38 -1.39 12.86
CA LEU A 141 20.60 -0.38 12.13
C LEU A 141 21.49 0.64 11.40
N ARG A 142 22.56 1.11 12.04
CA ARG A 142 23.57 1.97 11.39
C ARG A 142 24.25 1.26 10.23
N ALA A 143 24.65 0.00 10.40
CA ALA A 143 25.30 -0.79 9.36
C ALA A 143 24.38 -1.04 8.15
N ILE A 144 23.07 -1.21 8.37
CA ILE A 144 22.07 -1.25 7.29
C ILE A 144 22.02 0.10 6.56
N GLU A 145 21.89 1.23 7.27
CA GLU A 145 21.83 2.56 6.62
C GLU A 145 23.09 2.85 5.78
N LEU A 146 24.28 2.56 6.31
CA LEU A 146 25.55 2.72 5.59
C LEU A 146 25.69 1.77 4.40
N THR A 147 25.16 0.54 4.51
CA THR A 147 25.09 -0.41 3.39
C THR A 147 24.17 0.11 2.28
N LEU A 148 22.99 0.66 2.62
CA LEU A 148 22.09 1.28 1.63
C LEU A 148 22.74 2.48 0.93
N LYS A 149 23.34 3.41 1.68
CA LYS A 149 24.08 4.55 1.10
C LYS A 149 25.17 4.09 0.15
N SER A 150 25.94 3.07 0.53
CA SER A 150 27.04 2.53 -0.28
C SER A 150 26.55 1.76 -1.52
N LEU A 151 25.40 1.09 -1.45
CA LEU A 151 24.73 0.47 -2.61
C LEU A 151 24.30 1.55 -3.62
N ILE A 152 23.75 2.67 -3.15
CA ILE A 152 23.34 3.80 -4.00
C ILE A 152 24.57 4.49 -4.60
N ALA A 153 25.60 4.79 -3.79
CA ALA A 153 26.85 5.41 -4.24
C ALA A 153 27.62 4.54 -5.25
N ARG A 154 27.48 3.21 -5.21
CA ARG A 154 28.00 2.32 -6.25
C ARG A 154 27.33 2.55 -7.61
N VAL A 155 26.04 2.86 -7.63
CA VAL A 155 25.28 3.10 -8.88
C VAL A 155 25.52 4.52 -9.41
N TRP A 156 25.68 5.50 -8.52
CA TRP A 156 26.07 6.87 -8.85
C TRP A 156 27.31 7.31 -8.05
N PRO A 157 28.53 7.02 -8.52
CA PRO A 157 29.77 7.42 -7.84
C PRO A 157 29.97 8.94 -7.80
N ASP A 158 29.44 9.64 -8.81
CA ASP A 158 29.53 11.09 -8.94
C ASP A 158 28.27 11.78 -8.44
N GLN A 159 28.44 12.85 -7.64
CA GLN A 159 27.32 13.63 -7.09
C GLN A 159 26.44 14.28 -8.18
N HIS A 160 27.00 14.66 -9.34
CA HIS A 160 26.21 15.37 -10.37
C HIS A 160 25.17 14.45 -11.06
N PRO A 161 25.53 13.25 -11.58
CA PRO A 161 24.55 12.24 -12.01
C PRO A 161 23.51 11.89 -10.94
N LEU A 162 23.93 11.68 -9.69
CA LEU A 162 23.02 11.39 -8.58
C LEU A 162 22.02 12.54 -8.38
N ASN A 163 22.50 13.77 -8.23
CA ASN A 163 21.65 14.95 -8.01
C ASN A 163 20.71 15.20 -9.19
N SER A 164 21.13 14.92 -10.42
CA SER A 164 20.27 14.97 -11.60
C SER A 164 19.12 13.95 -11.50
N PHE A 165 19.45 12.68 -11.19
CA PHE A 165 18.47 11.63 -10.97
C PHE A 165 17.49 11.98 -9.84
N LEU A 166 18.00 12.39 -8.68
CA LEU A 166 17.20 12.79 -7.51
C LEU A 166 16.26 13.95 -7.83
N LYS A 167 16.75 14.99 -8.54
CA LYS A 167 15.91 16.12 -8.98
C LYS A 167 14.78 15.68 -9.92
N GLN A 168 15.06 14.75 -10.83
CA GLN A 168 14.09 14.25 -11.81
C GLN A 168 13.03 13.34 -11.17
N HIS A 169 13.44 12.47 -10.23
CA HIS A 169 12.59 11.41 -9.67
C HIS A 169 11.92 11.75 -8.34
N PHE A 170 12.46 12.70 -7.57
CA PHE A 170 11.91 13.10 -6.27
C PHE A 170 11.60 14.61 -6.17
N GLY A 171 11.99 15.39 -7.17
CA GLY A 171 11.73 16.82 -7.26
C GLY A 171 12.80 17.71 -6.62
N GLY A 172 12.90 18.94 -7.13
CA GLY A 172 13.93 19.90 -6.73
C GLY A 172 13.81 20.46 -5.30
N GLU A 173 12.65 20.36 -4.65
CA GLU A 173 12.48 20.71 -3.24
C GLU A 173 13.11 19.66 -2.32
N ARG A 174 12.80 18.36 -2.54
CA ARG A 174 13.39 17.27 -1.74
C ARG A 174 14.90 17.25 -1.86
N LEU A 175 15.43 17.41 -3.09
CA LEU A 175 16.88 17.53 -3.30
C LEU A 175 17.49 18.71 -2.54
N ARG A 176 16.87 19.89 -2.55
CA ARG A 176 17.39 21.05 -1.79
C ARG A 176 17.38 20.80 -0.27
N ARG A 177 16.35 20.11 0.26
CA ARG A 177 16.32 19.69 1.67
C ARG A 177 17.46 18.72 1.98
N TRP A 178 17.67 17.71 1.15
CA TRP A 178 18.74 16.72 1.34
C TRP A 178 20.13 17.37 1.32
N LEU A 179 20.43 18.19 0.31
CA LEU A 179 21.70 18.92 0.20
C LEU A 179 21.95 19.93 1.34
N LYS A 180 20.89 20.37 2.05
CA LYS A 180 20.99 21.24 3.23
C LYS A 180 21.30 20.44 4.51
N LEU A 181 20.79 19.21 4.62
CA LEU A 181 20.93 18.35 5.80
C LEU A 181 22.15 17.43 5.73
N GLY A 182 22.64 17.14 4.53
CA GLY A 182 23.79 16.27 4.30
C GLY A 182 25.12 16.95 4.56
N GLU A 183 26.06 16.17 5.12
CA GLU A 183 27.44 16.61 5.33
C GLU A 183 28.14 16.81 3.98
N GLY A 184 28.99 17.82 3.85
CA GLY A 184 29.66 18.14 2.58
C GLY A 184 28.74 18.45 1.39
N ARG A 185 27.43 18.66 1.61
CA ARG A 185 26.37 18.68 0.58
C ARG A 185 26.19 17.35 -0.15
N ASP A 186 26.45 16.21 0.48
CA ASP A 186 26.01 14.92 -0.03
C ASP A 186 24.50 14.77 0.14
N ALA A 187 23.77 14.45 -0.92
CA ALA A 187 22.33 14.24 -0.83
C ALA A 187 21.97 13.00 0.02
N LEU A 188 22.75 11.92 -0.06
CA LEU A 188 22.45 10.65 0.64
C LEU A 188 22.50 10.81 2.17
N ASP A 189 23.38 11.68 2.69
CA ASP A 189 23.46 11.97 4.12
C ASP A 189 22.35 12.88 4.65
N GLY A 190 21.60 13.54 3.76
CA GLY A 190 20.42 14.31 4.11
C GLY A 190 19.10 13.55 3.95
N MET A 191 19.11 12.36 3.35
CA MET A 191 17.91 11.53 3.12
C MET A 191 17.44 10.82 4.38
N MET A 192 16.12 10.64 4.50
CA MET A 192 15.54 9.76 5.54
C MET A 192 15.82 8.28 5.19
N PHE A 193 15.70 7.40 6.18
CA PHE A 193 15.97 5.98 5.98
C PHE A 193 14.99 5.35 4.98
N SER A 194 13.70 5.70 5.03
CA SER A 194 12.71 5.28 4.05
C SER A 194 13.05 5.71 2.62
N GLU A 195 13.65 6.89 2.45
CA GLU A 195 14.02 7.45 1.15
C GLU A 195 15.24 6.72 0.58
N LEU A 196 16.24 6.39 1.42
CA LEU A 196 17.38 5.55 1.05
C LEU A 196 16.94 4.12 0.71
N ALA A 197 16.09 3.53 1.54
CA ALA A 197 15.55 2.20 1.31
C ALA A 197 14.74 2.14 0.01
N LEU A 198 13.90 3.16 -0.26
CA LEU A 198 13.12 3.28 -1.50
C LEU A 198 14.01 3.33 -2.75
N MET A 199 15.17 4.00 -2.71
CA MET A 199 16.11 3.98 -3.85
C MET A 199 16.65 2.57 -4.15
N VAL A 200 16.75 1.70 -3.15
CA VAL A 200 17.19 0.31 -3.34
C VAL A 200 16.03 -0.60 -3.77
N VAL A 201 14.84 -0.47 -3.17
CA VAL A 201 13.71 -1.39 -3.39
C VAL A 201 12.68 -0.93 -4.44
N ASP A 202 12.85 0.26 -5.03
CA ASP A 202 12.07 0.69 -6.19
C ASP A 202 12.09 -0.37 -7.30
N LYS A 203 10.92 -0.69 -7.84
CA LYS A 203 10.75 -1.78 -8.80
C LYS A 203 11.65 -1.66 -10.04
N LYS A 204 11.95 -0.45 -10.51
CA LYS A 204 12.78 -0.23 -11.72
C LYS A 204 14.27 -0.19 -11.38
N LEU A 205 14.65 0.49 -10.29
CA LEU A 205 16.04 0.55 -9.84
C LEU A 205 16.54 -0.81 -9.36
N PHE A 206 15.72 -1.55 -8.61
CA PHE A 206 16.08 -2.89 -8.13
C PHE A 206 16.42 -3.83 -9.28
N VAL A 207 15.52 -3.94 -10.27
CA VAL A 207 15.74 -4.79 -11.46
C VAL A 207 16.97 -4.37 -12.25
N ARG A 208 17.22 -3.06 -12.37
CA ARG A 208 18.33 -2.53 -13.18
C ARG A 208 19.70 -2.60 -12.51
N HIS A 209 19.77 -2.49 -11.18
CA HIS A 209 21.02 -2.26 -10.46
C HIS A 209 21.29 -3.23 -9.30
N PHE A 210 20.25 -3.75 -8.65
CA PHE A 210 20.41 -4.46 -7.37
C PHE A 210 20.11 -5.97 -7.45
N THR A 211 19.38 -6.44 -8.47
CA THR A 211 19.12 -7.89 -8.68
C THR A 211 20.39 -8.73 -8.64
N GLN A 212 21.49 -8.31 -9.28
CA GLN A 212 22.74 -9.09 -9.27
C GLN A 212 23.37 -9.25 -7.88
N ILE A 213 23.02 -8.41 -6.91
CA ILE A 213 23.48 -8.51 -5.53
C ILE A 213 22.51 -9.38 -4.73
N PHE A 214 21.21 -9.18 -4.90
CA PHE A 214 20.13 -9.83 -4.13
C PHE A 214 19.54 -11.10 -4.78
N ASN A 215 20.19 -11.68 -5.79
CA ASN A 215 19.77 -12.95 -6.43
C ASN A 215 20.22 -14.21 -5.64
N ASP A 216 20.36 -14.10 -4.32
CA ASP A 216 20.70 -15.23 -3.47
C ASP A 216 19.42 -15.98 -3.06
N THR A 217 19.30 -17.25 -3.46
CA THR A 217 18.10 -18.07 -3.20
C THR A 217 18.02 -18.61 -1.76
N SER A 218 19.01 -18.32 -0.91
CA SER A 218 19.06 -18.79 0.49
C SER A 218 18.44 -17.83 1.51
N VAL A 219 18.23 -16.57 1.14
CA VAL A 219 17.74 -15.49 2.04
C VAL A 219 16.71 -14.61 1.34
N LEU A 220 16.00 -13.76 2.09
CA LEU A 220 14.90 -12.91 1.59
C LEU A 220 13.71 -13.73 1.03
N MET A 221 13.53 -14.95 1.54
CA MET A 221 12.57 -15.95 1.03
C MET A 221 11.18 -15.90 1.71
N SER A 222 10.84 -14.83 2.45
CA SER A 222 9.49 -14.68 3.03
C SER A 222 8.40 -14.46 1.97
N PHE A 223 8.76 -13.86 0.83
CA PHE A 223 7.91 -13.71 -0.36
C PHE A 223 8.60 -14.28 -1.61
N VAL A 224 7.80 -14.54 -2.64
CA VAL A 224 8.29 -15.01 -3.96
C VAL A 224 9.23 -14.00 -4.64
N GLU A 225 9.02 -12.69 -4.42
CA GLU A 225 9.94 -11.64 -4.88
C GLU A 225 10.89 -11.23 -3.73
N PRO A 226 12.22 -11.47 -3.81
CA PRO A 226 13.17 -11.04 -2.78
C PRO A 226 13.15 -9.53 -2.50
N ARG A 227 12.81 -8.71 -3.52
CA ARG A 227 12.60 -7.27 -3.40
C ARG A 227 11.48 -6.92 -2.42
N ILE A 228 10.38 -7.69 -2.41
CA ILE A 228 9.25 -7.47 -1.51
C ILE A 228 9.66 -7.83 -0.08
N THR A 229 10.34 -8.96 0.12
CA THR A 229 10.90 -9.31 1.43
C THR A 229 11.87 -8.25 1.94
N LEU A 230 12.79 -7.77 1.09
CA LEU A 230 13.74 -6.72 1.44
C LEU A 230 13.04 -5.42 1.83
N ARG A 231 12.06 -4.95 1.04
CA ARG A 231 11.24 -3.77 1.37
C ARG A 231 10.54 -3.95 2.72
N MET A 232 10.00 -5.14 2.96
CA MET A 232 9.26 -5.47 4.18
C MET A 232 10.17 -5.53 5.42
N PHE A 233 11.41 -5.97 5.31
CA PHE A 233 12.39 -5.95 6.41
C PHE A 233 12.96 -4.55 6.64
N LEU A 234 13.21 -3.78 5.58
CA LEU A 234 13.65 -2.39 5.71
C LEU A 234 12.59 -1.52 6.39
N ASP A 235 11.29 -1.78 6.21
CA ASP A 235 10.25 -1.02 6.90
C ASP A 235 10.20 -1.34 8.41
N ASP A 236 10.43 -2.59 8.80
CA ASP A 236 10.59 -2.96 10.21
C ASP A 236 11.85 -2.31 10.83
N CYS A 237 12.96 -2.28 10.08
CA CYS A 237 14.18 -1.57 10.48
C CYS A 237 13.95 -0.06 10.63
N ARG A 238 13.12 0.56 9.77
CA ARG A 238 12.69 1.97 9.91
C ARG A 238 11.92 2.18 11.21
N LEU A 239 11.00 1.29 11.57
CA LEU A 239 10.26 1.37 12.83
C LEU A 239 11.19 1.26 14.05
N ALA A 240 12.13 0.31 14.04
CA ALA A 240 13.13 0.18 15.11
C ALA A 240 14.07 1.41 15.19
N ARG A 241 14.52 1.95 14.04
CA ARG A 241 15.30 3.19 13.94
C ARG A 241 14.57 4.38 14.55
N ASN A 242 13.26 4.49 14.32
CA ASN A 242 12.44 5.56 14.90
C ASN A 242 12.33 5.46 16.42
N CYS A 243 12.22 4.26 17.00
CA CYS A 243 12.28 4.07 18.45
C CYS A 243 13.63 4.53 19.02
N VAL A 244 14.75 4.15 18.40
CA VAL A 244 16.11 4.58 18.82
C VAL A 244 16.25 6.11 18.80
N ILE A 245 15.79 6.78 17.73
CA ILE A 245 15.81 8.25 17.63
C ILE A 245 14.93 8.92 18.69
N ALA A 246 13.76 8.33 18.98
CA ALA A 246 12.89 8.75 20.07
C ALA A 246 13.44 8.41 21.47
N GLN A 247 14.67 7.88 21.57
CA GLN A 247 15.32 7.43 22.80
C GLN A 247 14.52 6.37 23.58
N GLN A 248 13.71 5.59 22.86
CA GLN A 248 12.95 4.46 23.39
C GLN A 248 13.76 3.17 23.23
N PRO A 249 13.93 2.36 24.29
CA PRO A 249 14.60 1.07 24.17
C PRO A 249 13.76 0.11 23.32
N LEU A 250 14.43 -0.69 22.49
CA LEU A 250 13.77 -1.73 21.71
C LEU A 250 13.33 -2.89 22.62
N THR A 251 12.15 -3.46 22.35
CA THR A 251 11.63 -4.64 23.08
C THR A 251 12.46 -5.89 22.74
N SER A 252 12.39 -6.95 23.56
CA SER A 252 13.07 -8.23 23.24
C SER A 252 12.62 -8.82 21.90
N VAL A 253 11.36 -8.59 21.52
CA VAL A 253 10.79 -8.93 20.22
C VAL A 253 11.49 -8.16 19.09
N GLN A 254 11.58 -6.83 19.22
CA GLN A 254 12.20 -5.96 18.22
C GLN A 254 13.71 -6.23 18.07
N LEU A 255 14.42 -6.48 19.18
CA LEU A 255 15.83 -6.83 19.19
C LEU A 255 16.08 -8.16 18.45
N LEU A 256 15.29 -9.20 18.75
CA LEU A 256 15.44 -10.50 18.11
C LEU A 256 15.05 -10.46 16.63
N LEU A 257 13.97 -9.75 16.30
CA LEU A 257 13.52 -9.54 14.91
C LEU A 257 14.59 -8.82 14.08
N LEU A 258 15.21 -7.78 14.64
CA LEU A 258 16.28 -7.04 13.98
C LEU A 258 17.50 -7.91 13.73
N ASP A 259 17.89 -8.81 14.65
CA ASP A 259 19.06 -9.68 14.43
C ASP A 259 18.89 -10.61 13.21
N TYR A 260 17.71 -11.25 13.11
CA TYR A 260 17.36 -12.10 11.97
C TYR A 260 17.26 -11.28 10.67
N GLN A 261 16.60 -10.12 10.70
CA GLN A 261 16.46 -9.25 9.53
C GLN A 261 17.79 -8.66 9.07
N TYR A 262 18.65 -8.23 9.99
CA TYR A 262 20.01 -7.76 9.71
C TYR A 262 20.76 -8.80 8.90
N ARG A 263 20.78 -10.06 9.37
CA ARG A 263 21.43 -11.17 8.66
C ARG A 263 20.89 -11.35 7.24
N GLN A 264 19.56 -11.40 7.06
CA GLN A 264 18.98 -11.57 5.72
C GLN A 264 19.19 -10.35 4.79
N ILE A 265 19.20 -9.12 5.31
CA ILE A 265 19.44 -7.89 4.52
C ILE A 265 20.90 -7.82 4.07
N THR A 266 21.86 -8.08 4.96
CA THR A 266 23.28 -7.87 4.67
C THR A 266 23.95 -9.05 4.00
N HIS A 267 23.49 -10.29 4.20
CA HIS A 267 24.13 -11.50 3.66
C HIS A 267 24.35 -11.46 2.12
N PRO A 268 23.40 -11.05 1.26
CA PRO A 268 23.63 -10.99 -0.19
C PRO A 268 24.72 -9.99 -0.58
N VAL A 269 24.83 -8.88 0.17
CA VAL A 269 25.84 -7.84 -0.06
C VAL A 269 27.22 -8.30 0.43
N GLN A 270 27.26 -8.93 1.61
CA GLN A 270 28.47 -9.53 2.20
C GLN A 270 29.05 -10.63 1.30
N ARG A 271 28.20 -11.55 0.84
CA ARG A 271 28.58 -12.58 -0.14
C ARG A 271 29.07 -11.97 -1.46
N ALA A 272 28.41 -10.92 -1.96
CA ALA A 272 28.87 -10.21 -3.14
C ALA A 272 30.24 -9.52 -2.93
N PHE A 273 30.63 -9.20 -1.70
CA PHE A 273 31.93 -8.62 -1.36
C PHE A 273 33.02 -9.69 -1.32
N GLU A 274 32.74 -10.82 -0.68
CA GLU A 274 33.61 -11.99 -0.63
C GLU A 274 33.90 -12.55 -2.03
N GLU A 275 32.86 -12.63 -2.88
CA GLU A 275 32.96 -12.98 -4.30
C GLU A 275 33.53 -11.84 -5.18
N ARG A 276 33.97 -10.71 -4.59
CA ARG A 276 34.54 -9.52 -5.24
C ARG A 276 33.65 -8.84 -6.30
N ARG A 277 32.34 -9.16 -6.32
CA ARG A 277 31.31 -8.52 -7.14
C ARG A 277 30.91 -7.13 -6.63
N THR A 278 31.28 -6.76 -5.40
CA THR A 278 31.15 -5.41 -4.82
C THR A 278 32.36 -5.07 -3.95
N ARG A 279 32.56 -3.78 -3.65
CA ARG A 279 33.54 -3.29 -2.65
C ARG A 279 32.91 -2.95 -1.29
N ILE A 280 31.58 -3.06 -1.19
CA ILE A 280 30.78 -2.70 -0.01
C ILE A 280 30.85 -3.85 0.99
N ASN A 281 31.39 -3.63 2.19
CA ASN A 281 31.53 -4.66 3.23
C ASN A 281 30.62 -4.32 4.44
N PRO A 282 29.39 -4.89 4.52
CA PRO A 282 28.48 -4.65 5.64
C PRO A 282 29.09 -4.96 7.01
N ALA A 283 29.92 -6.01 7.13
CA ALA A 283 30.54 -6.39 8.40
C ALA A 283 31.44 -5.27 8.96
N SER A 284 32.17 -4.56 8.10
CA SER A 284 33.00 -3.42 8.54
C SER A 284 32.21 -2.23 9.09
N TYR A 285 30.92 -2.10 8.79
CA TYR A 285 30.07 -1.08 9.41
C TYR A 285 29.50 -1.51 10.78
N LEU A 286 29.52 -2.82 11.08
CA LEU A 286 29.13 -3.38 12.37
C LEU A 286 30.29 -3.29 13.37
N GLU A 287 31.52 -3.48 12.90
CA GLU A 287 32.77 -3.24 13.61
C GLU A 287 32.97 -1.72 13.82
N SER A 288 32.30 -1.15 14.82
CA SER A 288 32.40 0.29 15.11
C SER A 288 32.37 0.57 16.61
N ASP A 289 33.26 1.48 17.02
CA ASP A 289 33.37 1.99 18.38
C ASP A 289 32.07 2.61 18.87
N GLU A 290 31.79 2.44 20.15
CA GLU A 290 30.55 2.93 20.76
C GLU A 290 30.39 4.45 20.62
N SER A 291 31.48 5.21 20.75
CA SER A 291 31.49 6.67 20.56
C SER A 291 31.01 7.08 19.16
N MET A 292 31.50 6.41 18.12
CA MET A 292 31.11 6.64 16.73
C MET A 292 29.62 6.32 16.49
N VAL A 293 29.11 5.25 17.11
CA VAL A 293 27.70 4.88 16.97
C VAL A 293 26.81 5.87 17.72
N ARG A 294 27.16 6.27 18.95
CA ARG A 294 26.44 7.33 19.70
C ARG A 294 26.41 8.64 18.92
N GLN A 295 27.54 9.08 18.37
CA GLN A 295 27.61 10.29 17.54
C GLN A 295 26.70 10.20 16.30
N PHE A 296 26.68 9.06 15.61
CA PHE A 296 25.78 8.82 14.48
C PHE A 296 24.30 9.00 14.88
N TRP A 297 23.87 8.47 16.03
CA TRP A 297 22.49 8.59 16.49
C TRP A 297 22.12 10.01 16.97
N GLU A 298 23.03 10.74 17.60
CA GLU A 298 22.82 12.16 17.91
C GLU A 298 22.64 13.00 16.64
N THR A 299 23.49 12.81 15.63
CA THR A 299 23.31 13.46 14.32
C THR A 299 21.99 13.04 13.65
N ALA A 300 21.61 11.77 13.73
CA ALA A 300 20.35 11.28 13.18
C ALA A 300 19.13 11.92 13.86
N LYS A 301 19.16 12.08 15.19
CA LYS A 301 18.12 12.75 15.98
C LYS A 301 17.98 14.22 15.61
N GLN A 302 19.08 14.97 15.53
CA GLN A 302 19.07 16.38 15.12
C GLN A 302 18.52 16.60 13.70
N LYS A 303 18.71 15.62 12.80
CA LYS A 303 18.10 15.63 11.45
C LYS A 303 16.61 15.30 11.49
N ASP A 304 16.21 14.33 12.32
CA ASP A 304 14.80 13.94 12.48
C ASP A 304 13.92 15.09 13.00
N GLU A 305 14.40 15.79 14.03
CA GLU A 305 13.75 16.99 14.61
C GLU A 305 13.53 18.11 13.57
N GLN A 306 14.45 18.27 12.61
CA GLN A 306 14.34 19.28 11.55
C GLN A 306 13.38 18.89 10.40
N VAL A 307 13.12 17.61 10.20
CA VAL A 307 12.29 17.10 9.08
C VAL A 307 10.91 16.65 9.54
N GLY A 308 10.73 16.40 10.84
CA GLY A 308 9.46 16.01 11.44
C GLY A 308 9.21 14.50 11.46
N GLY A 309 10.26 13.67 11.37
CA GLY A 309 10.19 12.22 11.54
C GLY A 309 9.98 11.38 10.27
N ASP A 310 10.66 10.22 10.22
CA ASP A 310 10.50 9.22 9.14
C ASP A 310 9.23 8.36 9.31
N LYS A 311 8.08 9.02 9.19
CA LYS A 311 6.75 8.47 9.55
C LYS A 311 6.10 7.57 8.51
N HIS A 312 6.46 7.70 7.23
CA HIS A 312 5.79 7.02 6.13
C HIS A 312 6.43 5.66 5.84
N GLU A 313 5.61 4.70 5.42
CA GLU A 313 6.10 3.38 4.98
C GLU A 313 6.87 3.47 3.67
N ILE A 314 7.77 2.51 3.45
CA ILE A 314 8.53 2.42 2.20
C ILE A 314 7.60 2.02 1.04
N ALA A 315 7.36 2.97 0.13
CA ALA A 315 6.55 2.78 -1.08
C ALA A 315 7.11 1.67 -2.00
N ASP A 316 6.28 1.14 -2.89
CA ASP A 316 6.71 0.07 -3.82
C ASP A 316 7.54 0.60 -5.01
N SER A 317 7.44 1.90 -5.32
CA SER A 317 8.16 2.57 -6.40
C SER A 317 8.28 4.08 -6.11
N ILE A 318 9.22 4.74 -6.78
CA ILE A 318 9.39 6.19 -6.73
C ILE A 318 8.36 6.84 -7.65
N ASP A 319 7.37 7.49 -7.04
CA ASP A 319 6.44 8.33 -7.78
C ASP A 319 7.16 9.58 -8.31
N PRO A 320 7.21 9.80 -9.64
CA PRO A 320 7.84 10.98 -10.19
C PRO A 320 7.10 12.23 -9.69
N PRO A 321 7.81 13.32 -9.36
CA PRO A 321 7.20 14.54 -8.88
C PRO A 321 6.16 15.01 -9.90
N GLU A 322 4.99 15.41 -9.41
CA GLU A 322 3.97 16.02 -10.27
C GLU A 322 4.63 17.09 -11.12
N LYS A 323 4.51 16.95 -12.45
CA LYS A 323 4.95 18.01 -13.36
C LYS A 323 4.11 19.22 -13.01
N ARG A 324 4.75 20.19 -12.33
CA ARG A 324 4.20 21.50 -11.97
C ARG A 324 3.24 21.91 -13.08
N ALA A 325 1.95 21.98 -12.77
CA ALA A 325 0.93 22.29 -13.76
C ALA A 325 1.43 23.47 -14.59
N LYS A 326 1.47 23.31 -15.93
CA LYS A 326 1.89 24.43 -16.80
C LYS A 326 1.04 25.61 -16.37
N ARG A 327 1.69 26.71 -15.92
CA ARG A 327 1.01 27.90 -15.39
C ARG A 327 -0.20 28.21 -16.27
N SER A 328 -1.37 28.36 -15.64
CA SER A 328 -2.59 28.67 -16.38
C SER A 328 -2.39 29.93 -17.21
N ALA A 329 -3.07 30.00 -18.35
CA ALA A 329 -3.04 31.21 -19.17
C ALA A 329 -3.47 32.44 -18.35
N GLU A 330 -4.38 32.25 -17.38
CA GLU A 330 -4.86 33.28 -16.44
C GLU A 330 -3.74 33.95 -15.61
N GLU A 331 -2.72 33.24 -15.10
CA GLU A 331 -1.57 33.91 -14.42
C GLU A 331 -0.76 34.79 -15.41
N ARG A 332 -0.76 34.43 -16.69
CA ARG A 332 -0.09 35.20 -17.75
C ARG A 332 -0.95 36.39 -18.19
N GLU A 333 -2.26 36.20 -18.30
CA GLU A 333 -3.25 37.22 -18.63
C GLU A 333 -3.47 38.21 -17.48
N GLN A 334 -3.29 37.83 -16.21
CA GLN A 334 -3.31 38.79 -15.09
C GLN A 334 -2.09 39.72 -15.12
N LEU A 335 -0.91 39.26 -15.55
CA LEU A 335 0.25 40.13 -15.76
C LEU A 335 0.10 41.02 -17.00
N ILE A 336 -0.48 40.50 -18.09
CA ILE A 336 -0.72 41.27 -19.32
C ILE A 336 -1.87 42.29 -19.12
N SER A 337 -2.94 41.91 -18.42
CA SER A 337 -4.04 42.83 -18.06
C SER A 337 -3.60 43.87 -17.04
N GLY A 338 -2.76 43.52 -16.06
CA GLY A 338 -2.13 44.50 -15.16
C GLY A 338 -1.33 45.56 -15.94
N MET A 339 -0.58 45.15 -16.97
CA MET A 339 0.17 46.07 -17.82
C MET A 339 -0.76 46.88 -18.77
N LEU A 340 -1.86 46.31 -19.24
CA LEU A 340 -2.90 47.00 -20.01
C LEU A 340 -3.68 48.03 -19.16
N TRP A 341 -4.05 47.72 -17.92
CA TRP A 341 -4.71 48.67 -17.03
C TRP A 341 -3.79 49.83 -16.62
N VAL A 342 -2.48 49.59 -16.50
CA VAL A 342 -1.49 50.67 -16.36
C VAL A 342 -1.43 51.52 -17.64
N ALA A 343 -1.42 50.91 -18.83
CA ALA A 343 -1.43 51.65 -20.10
C ALA A 343 -2.74 52.46 -20.31
N VAL A 344 -3.90 51.90 -19.96
CA VAL A 344 -5.20 52.58 -19.99
C VAL A 344 -5.26 53.70 -18.95
N GLY A 345 -4.73 53.49 -17.74
CA GLY A 345 -4.62 54.54 -16.72
C GLY A 345 -3.76 55.71 -17.17
N VAL A 346 -2.62 55.45 -17.80
CA VAL A 346 -1.75 56.47 -18.40
C VAL A 346 -2.46 57.17 -19.58
N MET A 347 -3.20 56.44 -20.43
CA MET A 347 -3.99 57.03 -21.52
C MET A 347 -5.15 57.89 -21.02
N VAL A 348 -5.85 57.51 -19.96
CA VAL A 348 -6.93 58.32 -19.37
C VAL A 348 -6.36 59.59 -18.72
N LEU A 349 -5.19 59.50 -18.07
CA LEU A 349 -4.46 60.70 -17.60
C LEU A 349 -4.00 61.59 -18.77
N ALA A 350 -3.46 61.02 -19.84
CA ALA A 350 -3.07 61.77 -21.04
C ALA A 350 -4.27 62.40 -21.77
N ILE A 351 -5.43 61.74 -21.80
CA ILE A 351 -6.67 62.26 -22.40
C ILE A 351 -7.30 63.33 -21.50
N SER A 352 -7.22 63.23 -20.17
CA SER A 352 -7.73 64.28 -19.27
C SER A 352 -6.80 65.51 -19.21
N LEU A 353 -5.48 65.33 -19.30
CA LEU A 353 -4.53 66.42 -19.55
C LEU A 353 -4.69 67.01 -20.97
N GLY A 354 -4.99 66.18 -21.98
CA GLY A 354 -5.22 66.59 -23.36
C GLY A 354 -6.57 67.26 -23.60
N ALA A 355 -7.61 66.90 -22.85
CA ALA A 355 -8.92 67.54 -22.89
C ALA A 355 -8.88 68.99 -22.37
N PHE A 356 -7.88 69.33 -21.55
CA PHE A 356 -7.58 70.72 -21.18
C PHE A 356 -6.94 71.52 -22.34
N TRP A 357 -6.49 70.84 -23.41
CA TRP A 357 -5.75 71.43 -24.54
C TRP A 357 -6.56 71.51 -25.85
N LEU A 358 -7.78 70.94 -25.90
CA LEU A 358 -8.63 70.91 -27.10
C LEU A 358 -9.58 72.11 -27.24
N PHE A 359 -9.21 73.27 -26.68
CA PHE A 359 -9.87 74.56 -26.98
C PHE A 359 -9.25 75.31 -28.17
N THR A 360 -8.22 74.78 -28.81
CA THR A 360 -7.59 75.39 -30.00
C THR A 360 -7.29 74.39 -31.12
N SER A 361 -7.95 74.62 -32.26
CA SER A 361 -7.63 74.15 -33.62
C SER A 361 -8.19 72.79 -34.10
N PRO A 362 -8.47 72.63 -35.42
CA PRO A 362 -9.36 71.58 -35.93
C PRO A 362 -8.68 70.36 -36.58
N ALA A 363 -9.49 69.31 -36.77
CA ALA A 363 -9.25 68.10 -37.57
C ALA A 363 -9.05 68.40 -39.08
N PRO A 364 -8.66 67.46 -39.99
CA PRO A 364 -8.71 65.99 -39.94
C PRO A 364 -7.32 65.34 -40.26
N GLN A 365 -7.10 64.05 -40.58
CA GLN A 365 -7.92 62.92 -41.10
C GLN A 365 -7.45 61.55 -40.53
N ALA A 366 -8.24 60.48 -40.79
CA ALA A 366 -7.78 59.08 -40.76
C ALA A 366 -8.39 58.30 -41.94
N SER A 367 -7.55 57.55 -42.66
CA SER A 367 -7.93 56.78 -43.86
C SER A 367 -8.38 55.35 -43.53
N SER A 368 -9.24 54.79 -44.38
CA SER A 368 -9.76 53.42 -44.32
C SER A 368 -8.71 52.32 -44.39
N GLY A 369 -8.89 51.26 -43.61
CA GLY A 369 -8.25 49.96 -43.79
C GLY A 369 -9.16 48.84 -43.29
N GLN A 370 -9.64 47.98 -44.19
CA GLN A 370 -10.59 46.90 -43.85
C GLN A 370 -9.88 45.79 -43.06
N SER A 371 -10.46 45.37 -41.94
CA SER A 371 -10.09 44.12 -41.26
C SER A 371 -10.82 42.94 -41.91
N VAL A 372 -10.06 42.02 -42.52
CA VAL A 372 -10.59 40.71 -42.92
C VAL A 372 -10.80 39.88 -41.65
N GLU A 373 -12.03 39.42 -41.46
CA GLU A 373 -12.41 38.52 -40.37
C GLU A 373 -11.84 37.12 -40.65
N ILE A 374 -10.71 36.80 -40.01
CA ILE A 374 -10.21 35.42 -39.93
C ILE A 374 -10.79 34.82 -38.65
N VAL A 375 -11.85 34.04 -38.80
CA VAL A 375 -12.36 33.16 -37.74
C VAL A 375 -11.28 32.12 -37.42
N GLN A 376 -10.50 32.37 -36.36
CA GLN A 376 -9.68 31.35 -35.75
C GLN A 376 -10.48 30.67 -34.64
N GLU A 377 -10.84 29.42 -34.91
CA GLU A 377 -11.66 28.56 -34.08
C GLU A 377 -10.99 28.33 -32.72
N GLU A 378 -11.70 28.64 -31.62
CA GLU A 378 -11.18 28.39 -30.26
C GLU A 378 -10.89 26.89 -30.08
N PRO A 379 -9.69 26.50 -29.61
CA PRO A 379 -9.49 25.13 -29.16
C PRO A 379 -10.36 24.91 -27.92
N ARG A 380 -11.38 24.05 -28.06
CA ARG A 380 -12.28 23.67 -26.97
C ARG A 380 -11.47 23.35 -25.71
N ARG A 381 -11.81 24.01 -24.60
CA ARG A 381 -11.21 23.74 -23.29
C ARG A 381 -11.45 22.27 -22.95
N ASP A 382 -10.39 21.47 -22.92
CA ASP A 382 -10.48 20.08 -22.48
C ASP A 382 -11.02 20.04 -21.04
N ALA A 383 -12.10 19.29 -20.84
CA ALA A 383 -12.62 19.01 -19.51
C ALA A 383 -11.53 18.29 -18.70
N PRO A 384 -11.41 18.53 -17.37
CA PRO A 384 -10.40 17.87 -16.54
C PRO A 384 -10.52 16.36 -16.69
N SER A 385 -9.40 15.68 -16.92
CA SER A 385 -9.42 14.24 -17.16
C SER A 385 -10.03 13.50 -15.97
N ALA A 386 -10.68 12.36 -16.21
CA ALA A 386 -11.38 11.66 -15.13
C ALA A 386 -10.46 11.27 -13.96
N ARG A 387 -9.17 11.05 -14.23
CA ARG A 387 -8.13 10.85 -13.20
C ARG A 387 -7.89 12.12 -12.37
N GLU A 388 -7.71 13.27 -13.02
CA GLU A 388 -7.57 14.56 -12.32
C GLU A 388 -8.81 14.91 -11.49
N ALA A 389 -10.01 14.58 -11.96
CA ALA A 389 -11.25 14.81 -11.23
C ALA A 389 -11.29 14.00 -9.92
N VAL A 390 -10.85 12.73 -9.94
CA VAL A 390 -10.73 11.87 -8.73
C VAL A 390 -9.66 12.42 -7.79
N THR A 391 -8.48 12.79 -8.28
CA THR A 391 -7.42 13.37 -7.44
C THR A 391 -7.83 14.70 -6.80
N ARG A 392 -8.56 15.57 -7.52
CA ARG A 392 -9.12 16.82 -6.97
C ARG A 392 -10.19 16.58 -5.89
N MET A 393 -10.79 15.40 -5.83
CA MET A 393 -11.69 14.99 -4.75
C MET A 393 -10.95 14.41 -3.52
N GLY A 394 -9.62 14.40 -3.53
CA GLY A 394 -8.81 13.82 -2.44
C GLY A 394 -8.78 12.29 -2.44
N ILE A 395 -9.18 11.66 -3.55
CA ILE A 395 -9.26 10.20 -3.70
C ILE A 395 -8.04 9.74 -4.51
N THR A 396 -7.35 8.70 -4.06
CA THR A 396 -6.20 8.13 -4.78
C THR A 396 -6.65 7.21 -5.93
N TRP A 397 -5.90 7.21 -7.03
CA TRP A 397 -6.24 6.44 -8.23
C TRP A 397 -5.81 4.97 -8.09
N ASP A 398 -6.59 4.18 -7.35
CA ASP A 398 -6.31 2.77 -7.10
C ASP A 398 -7.58 1.91 -7.00
N ALA A 399 -7.39 0.59 -7.15
CA ALA A 399 -8.45 -0.40 -7.14
C ALA A 399 -9.20 -0.51 -5.79
N PHE A 400 -8.56 -0.13 -4.68
CA PHE A 400 -9.21 -0.14 -3.37
C PHE A 400 -10.23 1.00 -3.27
N ASN A 401 -9.87 2.21 -3.71
CA ASN A 401 -10.78 3.35 -3.77
C ASN A 401 -11.91 3.16 -4.77
N MET A 402 -11.64 2.56 -5.95
CA MET A 402 -12.68 2.20 -6.91
C MET A 402 -13.67 1.19 -6.31
N ARG A 403 -13.18 0.12 -5.67
CA ARG A 403 -14.03 -0.85 -4.97
C ARG A 403 -14.83 -0.20 -3.85
N ALA A 404 -14.21 0.65 -3.02
CA ALA A 404 -14.90 1.35 -1.96
C ALA A 404 -15.97 2.34 -2.48
N ALA A 405 -15.83 2.88 -3.69
CA ALA A 405 -16.88 3.66 -4.35
C ALA A 405 -18.06 2.77 -4.78
N ILE A 406 -17.78 1.57 -5.33
CA ILE A 406 -18.79 0.56 -5.67
C ILE A 406 -19.56 0.10 -4.42
N ASP A 407 -18.86 -0.25 -3.34
CA ASP A 407 -19.47 -0.70 -2.08
C ASP A 407 -20.35 0.40 -1.44
N ARG A 408 -20.08 1.68 -1.71
CA ARG A 408 -20.85 2.86 -1.24
C ARG A 408 -21.93 3.35 -2.20
N ASN A 409 -22.14 2.69 -3.35
CA ASN A 409 -23.05 3.15 -4.43
C ASN A 409 -22.68 4.53 -5.02
N ASP A 410 -21.42 4.96 -4.91
CA ASP A 410 -20.95 6.27 -5.40
C ASP A 410 -20.73 6.21 -6.92
N THR A 411 -21.84 6.28 -7.66
CA THR A 411 -21.85 6.30 -9.12
C THR A 411 -21.00 7.43 -9.72
N ARG A 412 -20.85 8.57 -9.03
CA ARG A 412 -20.02 9.68 -9.51
C ARG A 412 -18.55 9.28 -9.50
N VAL A 413 -18.03 8.85 -8.36
CA VAL A 413 -16.62 8.43 -8.24
C VAL A 413 -16.34 7.20 -9.09
N THR A 414 -17.22 6.18 -9.04
CA THR A 414 -17.07 4.98 -9.88
C THR A 414 -17.08 5.33 -11.38
N SER A 415 -17.90 6.29 -11.84
CA SER A 415 -17.90 6.69 -13.25
C SER A 415 -16.58 7.33 -13.68
N LEU A 416 -15.93 8.10 -12.80
CA LEU A 416 -14.62 8.69 -13.09
C LEU A 416 -13.51 7.62 -13.16
N PHE A 417 -13.56 6.61 -12.28
CA PHE A 417 -12.67 5.45 -12.35
C PHE A 417 -12.79 4.69 -13.67
N LEU A 418 -14.02 4.40 -14.10
CA LEU A 418 -14.31 3.71 -15.37
C LEU A 418 -13.92 4.56 -16.59
N GLN A 419 -14.22 5.87 -16.57
CA GLN A 419 -13.85 6.81 -17.65
C GLN A 419 -12.33 6.99 -17.78
N GLY A 420 -11.58 6.97 -16.68
CA GLY A 420 -10.12 6.99 -16.71
C GLY A 420 -9.49 5.62 -16.98
N GLY A 421 -10.28 4.61 -17.35
CA GLY A 421 -9.81 3.28 -17.76
C GLY A 421 -9.20 2.46 -16.63
N MET A 422 -9.86 2.41 -15.46
CA MET A 422 -9.53 1.43 -14.43
C MET A 422 -10.39 0.18 -14.57
N ASP A 423 -9.74 -0.98 -14.57
CA ASP A 423 -10.41 -2.27 -14.62
C ASP A 423 -11.07 -2.63 -13.27
N TRP A 424 -12.19 -3.36 -13.35
CA TRP A 424 -12.98 -3.79 -12.22
C TRP A 424 -13.19 -5.32 -12.22
N LYS A 425 -13.67 -5.87 -11.10
CA LYS A 425 -13.83 -7.32 -10.92
C LYS A 425 -15.25 -7.69 -10.59
N LEU A 426 -15.76 -8.81 -11.11
CA LEU A 426 -17.11 -9.27 -10.80
C LEU A 426 -17.26 -9.56 -9.30
N ALA A 427 -16.22 -10.08 -8.66
CA ALA A 427 -16.17 -10.29 -7.21
C ALA A 427 -16.34 -9.00 -6.36
N TRP A 428 -16.19 -7.79 -6.93
CA TRP A 428 -16.48 -6.54 -6.22
C TRP A 428 -17.97 -6.21 -6.17
N THR A 429 -18.80 -6.86 -6.99
CA THR A 429 -20.24 -6.62 -7.03
C THR A 429 -21.00 -7.32 -5.91
N GLU A 430 -20.43 -8.34 -5.26
CA GLU A 430 -21.11 -9.16 -4.25
C GLU A 430 -21.68 -8.32 -3.09
N GLN A 431 -20.89 -7.36 -2.59
CA GLN A 431 -21.30 -6.47 -1.50
C GLN A 431 -22.31 -5.41 -1.98
N ALA A 432 -22.18 -4.93 -3.22
CA ALA A 432 -23.16 -4.02 -3.82
C ALA A 432 -24.51 -4.72 -4.07
N PHE A 433 -24.52 -6.01 -4.44
CA PHE A 433 -25.73 -6.81 -4.55
C PHE A 433 -26.38 -7.05 -3.18
N SER A 434 -25.61 -7.41 -2.15
CA SER A 434 -26.14 -7.64 -0.79
C SER A 434 -26.68 -6.36 -0.13
N ALA A 435 -26.08 -5.21 -0.43
CA ALA A 435 -26.53 -3.89 0.04
C ALA A 435 -27.69 -3.29 -0.79
N GLY A 436 -28.06 -3.89 -1.93
CA GLY A 436 -29.11 -3.35 -2.81
C GLY A 436 -28.69 -2.12 -3.63
N ASN A 437 -27.39 -1.92 -3.85
CA ASN A 437 -26.79 -0.76 -4.54
C ASN A 437 -27.00 -0.85 -6.07
N THR A 438 -28.25 -0.80 -6.54
CA THR A 438 -28.58 -1.11 -7.95
C THR A 438 -28.04 -0.10 -8.96
N GLU A 439 -27.79 1.17 -8.58
CA GLU A 439 -27.32 2.18 -9.54
C GLU A 439 -25.87 1.98 -9.97
N VAL A 440 -24.96 1.71 -9.03
CA VAL A 440 -23.55 1.43 -9.36
C VAL A 440 -23.38 0.10 -10.10
N LEU A 441 -24.24 -0.88 -9.81
CA LEU A 441 -24.29 -2.14 -10.57
C LEU A 441 -24.74 -1.90 -12.02
N ARG A 442 -25.79 -1.09 -12.26
CA ARG A 442 -26.18 -0.67 -13.62
C ARG A 442 -25.11 0.17 -14.32
N LEU A 443 -24.29 0.92 -13.57
CA LEU A 443 -23.16 1.66 -14.12
C LEU A 443 -22.05 0.71 -14.60
N LEU A 444 -21.65 -0.28 -13.79
CA LEU A 444 -20.61 -1.26 -14.14
C LEU A 444 -20.98 -2.08 -15.39
N LEU A 445 -22.26 -2.44 -15.56
CA LEU A 445 -22.75 -3.10 -16.78
C LEU A 445 -22.59 -2.27 -18.07
N ARG A 446 -22.33 -0.95 -17.98
CA ARG A 446 -22.01 -0.11 -19.15
C ARG A 446 -20.54 -0.20 -19.58
N TYR A 447 -19.68 -0.81 -18.75
CA TYR A 447 -18.24 -0.96 -18.97
C TYR A 447 -17.80 -2.44 -18.91
N PRO A 448 -18.46 -3.37 -19.65
CA PRO A 448 -18.17 -4.80 -19.55
C PRO A 448 -16.75 -5.16 -20.02
N SER A 449 -16.18 -4.38 -20.95
CA SER A 449 -14.82 -4.57 -21.46
C SER A 449 -13.71 -4.18 -20.47
N GLN A 450 -14.06 -3.54 -19.36
CA GLN A 450 -13.15 -3.22 -18.25
C GLN A 450 -13.28 -4.23 -17.09
N MET A 451 -14.03 -5.31 -17.27
CA MET A 451 -14.12 -6.38 -16.27
C MET A 451 -12.92 -7.33 -16.47
N ASP A 452 -11.91 -7.24 -15.60
CA ASP A 452 -10.72 -8.10 -15.60
C ASP A 452 -10.69 -9.04 -14.39
N GLU A 453 -11.19 -10.25 -14.62
CA GLU A 453 -11.12 -11.34 -13.65
C GLU A 453 -10.96 -12.67 -14.40
N SER A 454 -10.09 -13.56 -13.90
CA SER A 454 -9.73 -14.79 -14.62
C SER A 454 -10.78 -15.91 -14.52
N LYS A 455 -11.64 -15.90 -13.48
CA LYS A 455 -12.69 -16.92 -13.24
C LYS A 455 -13.97 -16.32 -12.59
N PRO A 456 -14.52 -15.21 -13.10
CA PRO A 456 -15.54 -14.39 -12.44
C PRO A 456 -16.78 -15.19 -12.01
N CYS A 457 -17.27 -16.06 -12.89
CA CYS A 457 -18.53 -16.77 -12.72
C CYS A 457 -18.51 -17.82 -11.61
N ARG A 458 -17.36 -18.44 -11.33
CA ARG A 458 -17.31 -19.52 -10.34
C ARG A 458 -17.68 -19.01 -8.95
N GLN A 459 -17.09 -17.88 -8.55
CA GLN A 459 -17.39 -17.26 -7.26
C GLN A 459 -18.81 -16.68 -7.28
N PHE A 460 -19.14 -15.86 -8.28
CA PHE A 460 -20.43 -15.19 -8.39
C PHE A 460 -21.62 -16.16 -8.35
N MET A 461 -21.59 -17.24 -9.13
CA MET A 461 -22.66 -18.25 -9.13
C MET A 461 -22.73 -19.05 -7.82
N THR A 462 -21.60 -19.27 -7.14
CA THR A 462 -21.59 -19.94 -5.82
C THR A 462 -22.24 -19.05 -4.76
N THR A 463 -21.83 -17.78 -4.67
CA THR A 463 -22.40 -16.78 -3.76
C THR A 463 -23.91 -16.61 -4.00
N LEU A 464 -24.32 -16.52 -5.27
CA LEU A 464 -25.72 -16.41 -5.67
C LEU A 464 -26.54 -17.68 -5.35
N SER A 465 -25.98 -18.87 -5.59
CA SER A 465 -26.63 -20.14 -5.22
C SER A 465 -26.88 -20.24 -3.72
N HIS A 466 -25.90 -19.82 -2.90
CA HIS A 466 -26.07 -19.78 -1.45
C HIS A 466 -27.11 -18.74 -1.02
N ALA A 467 -27.13 -17.54 -1.61
CA ALA A 467 -28.17 -16.55 -1.33
C ALA A 467 -29.57 -17.08 -1.67
N MET A 468 -29.73 -17.75 -2.82
CA MET A 468 -30.99 -18.39 -3.22
C MET A 468 -31.36 -19.55 -2.30
N SER A 469 -30.39 -20.33 -1.82
CA SER A 469 -30.62 -21.35 -0.79
C SER A 469 -31.05 -20.76 0.57
N ASN A 470 -30.75 -19.50 0.85
CA ASN A 470 -31.24 -18.77 2.03
C ASN A 470 -32.56 -18.02 1.77
N GLY A 471 -33.17 -18.17 0.60
CA GLY A 471 -34.50 -17.62 0.26
C GLY A 471 -34.47 -16.33 -0.56
N ALA A 472 -33.30 -15.85 -1.01
CA ALA A 472 -33.23 -14.72 -1.94
C ALA A 472 -33.73 -15.12 -3.34
N SER A 473 -34.42 -14.20 -4.03
CA SER A 473 -34.87 -14.40 -5.41
C SER A 473 -33.83 -13.94 -6.43
N LEU A 474 -33.66 -14.66 -7.53
CA LEU A 474 -32.84 -14.24 -8.67
C LEU A 474 -33.43 -13.00 -9.37
N THR A 475 -32.88 -11.82 -9.09
CA THR A 475 -33.40 -10.56 -9.66
C THR A 475 -33.01 -10.38 -11.13
N SER A 476 -33.71 -9.49 -11.86
CA SER A 476 -33.39 -9.14 -13.24
C SER A 476 -31.95 -8.67 -13.42
N LEU A 477 -31.42 -7.91 -12.45
CA LEU A 477 -30.04 -7.42 -12.47
C LEU A 477 -29.03 -8.56 -12.34
N HIS A 478 -29.28 -9.57 -11.49
CA HIS A 478 -28.43 -10.77 -11.45
C HIS A 478 -28.42 -11.50 -12.80
N LYS A 479 -29.59 -11.62 -13.46
CA LYS A 479 -29.67 -12.22 -14.81
C LYS A 479 -28.83 -11.44 -15.83
N SER A 480 -28.91 -10.11 -15.85
CA SER A 480 -28.08 -9.28 -16.75
C SER A 480 -26.58 -9.49 -16.54
N TYR A 481 -26.13 -9.66 -15.29
CA TYR A 481 -24.73 -9.97 -14.97
C TYR A 481 -24.34 -11.40 -15.40
N LEU A 482 -25.19 -12.39 -15.14
CA LEU A 482 -24.98 -13.77 -15.57
C LEU A 482 -24.87 -13.86 -17.11
N GLN A 483 -25.77 -13.20 -17.85
CA GLN A 483 -25.72 -13.14 -19.31
C GLN A 483 -24.46 -12.42 -19.84
N SER A 484 -24.07 -11.30 -19.21
CA SER A 484 -22.95 -10.49 -19.68
C SER A 484 -21.58 -11.15 -19.48
N PHE A 485 -21.42 -11.99 -18.45
CA PHE A 485 -20.11 -12.51 -18.04
C PHE A 485 -20.01 -14.04 -17.98
N CYS A 486 -21.14 -14.76 -17.95
CA CYS A 486 -21.19 -16.20 -17.65
C CYS A 486 -21.80 -17.09 -18.74
N SER A 487 -22.31 -16.52 -19.84
CA SER A 487 -22.74 -17.26 -21.04
C SER A 487 -21.59 -17.82 -21.90
N VAL A 488 -20.39 -18.01 -21.33
CA VAL A 488 -19.25 -18.66 -22.02
C VAL A 488 -19.45 -20.17 -22.08
N PRO A 489 -19.16 -20.88 -23.20
CA PRO A 489 -19.51 -22.29 -23.37
C PRO A 489 -19.03 -23.24 -22.26
N ALA A 490 -17.83 -23.00 -21.72
CA ALA A 490 -17.27 -23.79 -20.62
C ALA A 490 -18.02 -23.62 -19.28
N VAL A 491 -18.68 -22.47 -19.07
CA VAL A 491 -19.50 -22.20 -17.89
C VAL A 491 -20.91 -22.77 -18.08
N VAL A 492 -21.50 -22.60 -19.27
CA VAL A 492 -22.81 -23.18 -19.62
C VAL A 492 -22.79 -24.71 -19.51
N ALA A 493 -21.79 -25.38 -20.11
CA ALA A 493 -21.64 -26.84 -20.04
C ALA A 493 -21.45 -27.35 -18.60
N ARG A 494 -20.75 -26.58 -17.76
CA ARG A 494 -20.60 -26.90 -16.34
C ARG A 494 -21.93 -26.77 -15.59
N GLN A 495 -22.67 -25.68 -15.80
CA GLN A 495 -23.94 -25.45 -15.12
C GLN A 495 -25.00 -26.48 -15.55
N GLN A 496 -24.98 -26.91 -16.82
CA GLN A 496 -25.78 -28.03 -17.31
C GLN A 496 -25.48 -29.32 -16.54
N TYR A 497 -24.19 -29.66 -16.39
CA TYR A 497 -23.78 -30.82 -15.58
C TYR A 497 -24.23 -30.70 -14.12
N ASP A 498 -24.05 -29.53 -13.49
CA ASP A 498 -24.47 -29.29 -12.10
C ASP A 498 -26.01 -29.42 -11.93
N LEU A 499 -26.80 -29.03 -12.94
CA LEU A 499 -28.25 -29.26 -13.02
C LEU A 499 -28.60 -30.75 -13.18
N GLU A 500 -27.98 -31.45 -14.13
CA GLU A 500 -28.19 -32.90 -14.35
C GLU A 500 -27.89 -33.70 -13.07
N GLN A 501 -26.81 -33.36 -12.35
CA GLN A 501 -26.49 -33.97 -11.05
C GLN A 501 -27.56 -33.65 -9.98
N ALA A 502 -28.14 -32.46 -9.98
CA ALA A 502 -29.21 -32.11 -9.05
C ALA A 502 -30.51 -32.89 -9.36
N GLU A 503 -30.84 -33.11 -10.64
CA GLU A 503 -31.97 -33.95 -11.03
C GLU A 503 -31.79 -35.40 -10.55
N LEU A 504 -30.59 -35.97 -10.74
CA LEU A 504 -30.29 -37.33 -10.29
C LEU A 504 -30.46 -37.48 -8.77
N ARG A 505 -30.03 -36.49 -7.98
CA ARG A 505 -30.24 -36.47 -6.52
C ARG A 505 -31.72 -36.42 -6.15
N VAL A 506 -32.55 -35.65 -6.87
CA VAL A 506 -34.00 -35.60 -6.64
C VAL A 506 -34.68 -36.91 -7.02
N ARG A 507 -34.28 -37.57 -8.11
CA ARG A 507 -34.79 -38.89 -8.52
C ARG A 507 -34.41 -39.98 -7.52
N ALA A 508 -33.19 -39.94 -6.97
CA ALA A 508 -32.73 -40.89 -5.96
C ALA A 508 -33.35 -40.66 -4.57
N GLN A 509 -33.50 -39.39 -4.16
CA GLN A 509 -34.06 -39.02 -2.86
C GLN A 509 -34.85 -37.70 -2.98
N PRO A 510 -36.20 -37.74 -3.06
CA PRO A 510 -37.03 -36.56 -3.35
C PRO A 510 -37.29 -35.67 -2.11
N SER A 511 -36.23 -35.30 -1.38
CA SER A 511 -36.29 -34.42 -0.20
C SER A 511 -36.63 -32.96 -0.57
N PRO A 512 -37.16 -32.15 0.38
CA PRO A 512 -37.37 -30.72 0.15
C PRO A 512 -36.08 -29.97 -0.20
N GLU A 513 -34.96 -30.39 0.37
CA GLU A 513 -33.64 -29.81 0.13
C GLU A 513 -33.12 -30.12 -1.28
N ASN A 514 -33.22 -31.37 -1.75
CA ASN A 514 -32.80 -31.75 -3.10
C ASN A 514 -33.63 -31.01 -4.17
N LYS A 515 -34.95 -30.91 -3.97
CA LYS A 515 -35.85 -30.14 -4.86
C LYS A 515 -35.51 -28.65 -4.90
N LYS A 516 -35.11 -28.08 -3.76
CA LYS A 516 -34.66 -26.68 -3.65
C LYS A 516 -33.37 -26.44 -4.43
N TRP A 517 -32.37 -27.31 -4.27
CA TRP A 517 -31.12 -27.21 -5.05
C TRP A 517 -31.34 -27.43 -6.55
N GLN A 518 -32.17 -28.39 -6.97
CA GLN A 518 -32.55 -28.57 -8.38
C GLN A 518 -33.13 -27.29 -8.97
N LYS A 519 -34.08 -26.64 -8.26
CA LYS A 519 -34.68 -25.38 -8.70
C LYS A 519 -33.64 -24.25 -8.83
N ILE A 520 -32.70 -24.14 -7.89
CA ILE A 520 -31.61 -23.14 -7.95
C ILE A 520 -30.70 -23.38 -9.17
N HIS A 521 -30.29 -24.62 -9.42
CA HIS A 521 -29.45 -24.95 -10.57
C HIS A 521 -30.16 -24.69 -11.90
N ALA A 522 -31.47 -24.95 -11.99
CA ALA A 522 -32.29 -24.64 -13.16
C ALA A 522 -32.40 -23.13 -13.40
N GLU A 523 -32.80 -22.34 -12.39
CA GLU A 523 -32.91 -20.87 -12.52
C GLU A 523 -31.58 -20.19 -12.90
N LEU A 524 -30.43 -20.77 -12.49
CA LEU A 524 -29.10 -20.29 -12.86
C LEU A 524 -28.66 -20.75 -14.26
N TYR A 525 -29.08 -21.93 -14.71
CA TYR A 525 -28.85 -22.41 -16.08
C TYR A 525 -29.64 -21.57 -17.09
N ASP A 526 -30.95 -21.40 -16.85
CA ASP A 526 -31.86 -20.56 -17.65
C ASP A 526 -31.45 -19.08 -17.71
N ALA A 527 -30.54 -18.64 -16.82
CA ALA A 527 -30.02 -17.28 -16.80
C ALA A 527 -28.72 -17.08 -17.60
N ILE A 528 -28.06 -18.15 -18.06
CA ILE A 528 -26.82 -18.09 -18.86
C ILE A 528 -26.93 -18.76 -20.24
N ASN A 529 -27.97 -19.54 -20.48
CA ASN A 529 -28.23 -20.29 -21.71
C ASN A 529 -29.17 -19.56 -22.67
#